data_AF-S5VE81-F1
#
_entry.id   AF-S5VE81-F1
#
_cell.length_a   1.000
_cell.length_b   1.000
_cell.length_c   1.000
_cell.angle_alpha   90.00
_cell.angle_beta   90.00
_cell.angle_gamma   90.00
#
_symmetry.space_group_name_H-M   'P 1'
#
loop_
_entity.id
_entity.type
_entity.pdbx_description
1 polymer ?
#
loop_
_entity_poly.entity_id
_entity_poly.type
_entity_poly.pdbx_seq_one_letter_code
_entity_poly.pdbx_strand_id
1 'polypeptide(L)'
;QSAGADVSAVKEAIKLQSALKFNGGGHINHSLFWKNLAPASKEGGKLEAGPLKDTIERDFGSLENLKKELNAKTAAVQGSGWGWLGWNQATKKLEVVTTANQDPL
;
A
#
# COMPACT_ATOMS: atom_id res chain seq x y z
N GLN A 1 44.03 -3.80 -4.01
CA GLN A 1 43.11 -4.96 -3.98
C GLN A 1 41.70 -4.41 -3.81
N SER A 2 41.00 -4.21 -4.93
CA SER A 2 39.65 -3.68 -4.94
C SER A 2 38.62 -4.80 -4.93
N ALA A 3 37.51 -4.56 -4.25
CA ALA A 3 36.19 -5.10 -4.58
C ALA A 3 35.94 -6.59 -4.32
N GLY A 4 36.39 -7.10 -3.16
CA GLY A 4 35.69 -8.21 -2.52
C GLY A 4 34.75 -7.64 -1.47
N ALA A 5 33.56 -7.15 -1.85
CA ALA A 5 32.48 -7.11 -0.87
C ALA A 5 32.38 -8.53 -0.29
N ASP A 6 32.48 -8.67 1.02
CA ASP A 6 32.59 -9.98 1.68
C ASP A 6 31.43 -10.86 1.21
N VAL A 7 31.75 -11.86 0.38
CA VAL A 7 30.77 -12.74 -0.28
C VAL A 7 29.94 -13.47 0.78
N SER A 8 30.47 -13.66 1.99
CA SER A 8 29.73 -14.24 3.10
C SER A 8 28.62 -13.32 3.60
N ALA A 9 28.91 -12.02 3.78
CA ALA A 9 27.93 -11.01 4.16
C ALA A 9 26.83 -10.85 3.09
N VAL A 10 27.17 -10.93 1.81
CA VAL A 10 26.19 -10.89 0.72
C VAL A 10 25.26 -12.10 0.77
N LYS A 11 25.78 -13.31 1.00
CA LYS A 11 24.97 -14.53 1.15
C LYS A 11 24.03 -14.45 2.36
N GLU A 12 24.49 -13.84 3.45
CA GLU A 12 23.71 -13.68 4.67
C GLU A 12 22.58 -12.66 4.48
N ALA A 13 22.87 -11.54 3.80
CA ALA A 13 21.85 -10.56 3.41
C ALA A 13 20.75 -11.17 2.52
N ILE A 14 21.13 -12.03 1.56
CA ILE A 14 20.15 -12.74 0.70
C ILE A 14 19.24 -13.65 1.53
N LYS A 15 19.79 -14.38 2.52
CA LYS A 15 18.99 -15.25 3.40
C LYS A 15 17.99 -14.45 4.24
N LEU A 16 18.40 -13.28 4.74
CA LEU A 16 17.54 -12.42 5.56
C LEU A 16 16.51 -11.63 4.75
N GLN A 17 16.72 -11.46 3.45
CA GLN A 17 15.88 -10.61 2.59
C GLN A 17 14.40 -10.99 2.63
N SER A 18 14.07 -12.28 2.62
CA SER A 18 12.68 -12.75 2.71
C SER A 18 12.03 -12.38 4.05
N ALA A 19 12.72 -12.62 5.16
CA ALA A 19 12.23 -12.29 6.50
C ALA A 19 12.09 -10.77 6.71
N LEU A 20 13.03 -9.98 6.19
CA LEU A 20 12.98 -8.52 6.23
C LEU A 20 11.81 -8.00 5.40
N LYS A 21 11.61 -8.53 4.19
CA LYS A 21 10.50 -8.14 3.32
C LYS A 21 9.16 -8.46 3.98
N PHE A 22 8.99 -9.66 4.52
CA PHE A 22 7.74 -10.08 5.15
C PHE A 22 7.42 -9.31 6.44
N ASN A 23 8.35 -9.27 7.39
CA ASN A 23 8.09 -8.65 8.70
C ASN A 23 8.16 -7.11 8.62
N GLY A 24 9.13 -6.57 7.88
CA GLY A 24 9.27 -5.13 7.67
C GLY A 24 8.12 -4.57 6.86
N GLY A 25 7.73 -5.24 5.77
CA GLY A 25 6.54 -4.87 5.01
C GLY A 25 5.26 -4.96 5.85
N GLY A 26 5.14 -5.99 6.69
CA GLY A 26 4.02 -6.12 7.62
C GLY A 26 3.96 -4.97 8.62
N HIS A 27 5.08 -4.56 9.17
CA HIS A 27 5.15 -3.39 10.07
C HIS A 27 4.72 -2.11 9.36
N ILE A 28 5.18 -1.87 8.12
CA ILE A 28 4.79 -0.70 7.32
C ILE A 28 3.27 -0.72 7.07
N ASN A 29 2.76 -1.84 6.56
CA ASN A 29 1.37 -1.97 6.15
C ASN A 29 0.40 -1.74 7.32
N HIS A 30 0.64 -2.40 8.46
CA HIS A 30 -0.20 -2.22 9.65
C HIS A 30 -0.03 -0.84 10.28
N SER A 31 1.18 -0.26 10.27
CA SER A 31 1.38 1.10 10.78
C SER A 31 0.58 2.13 10.00
N LEU A 32 0.45 1.95 8.68
CA LEU A 32 -0.40 2.79 7.83
C LEU A 32 -1.89 2.50 8.05
N PHE A 33 -2.26 1.22 8.15
CA PHE A 33 -3.64 0.78 8.41
C PHE A 33 -4.22 1.39 9.69
N TRP A 34 -3.48 1.33 10.80
CA TRP A 34 -4.00 1.90 12.06
C TRP A 34 -4.12 3.42 12.03
N LYS A 35 -3.30 4.11 11.22
CA LYS A 35 -3.37 5.56 11.05
C LYS A 35 -4.51 6.00 10.12
N ASN A 36 -5.01 5.13 9.26
CA ASN A 36 -6.10 5.45 8.32
C ASN A 36 -7.50 5.03 8.81
N LEU A 37 -7.59 4.48 10.02
CA LEU A 37 -8.85 4.12 10.67
C LEU A 37 -9.17 5.09 11.80
N ALA A 38 -10.43 5.51 11.86
CA ALA A 38 -10.97 6.29 12.97
C ALA A 38 -12.41 5.84 13.27
N PRO A 39 -12.90 5.97 14.52
CA PRO A 39 -14.31 5.75 14.84
C PRO A 39 -15.22 6.71 14.08
N ALA A 40 -16.41 6.23 13.69
CA ALA A 40 -17.43 7.06 13.02
C ALA A 40 -17.91 8.26 13.89
N SER A 41 -17.87 8.11 15.22
CA SER A 41 -18.18 9.20 16.17
C SER A 41 -17.14 10.32 16.16
N LYS A 42 -15.99 10.13 15.51
CA LYS A 42 -14.96 11.14 15.27
C LYS A 42 -15.00 11.52 13.78
N GLU A 43 -13.97 11.10 13.05
CA GLU A 43 -13.70 11.44 11.65
C GLU A 43 -13.78 10.23 10.72
N GLY A 44 -14.07 9.03 11.27
CA GLY A 44 -14.16 7.81 10.47
C GLY A 44 -15.28 7.84 9.44
N GLY A 45 -14.96 7.42 8.21
CA GLY A 45 -15.93 7.26 7.12
C GLY A 45 -16.38 8.56 6.45
N LYS A 46 -15.80 9.72 6.83
CA LYS A 46 -16.07 11.02 6.20
C LYS A 46 -14.97 11.35 5.21
N LEU A 47 -15.35 11.89 4.05
CA LEU A 47 -14.42 12.48 3.10
C LEU A 47 -14.65 14.00 3.09
N GLU A 48 -13.70 14.72 3.68
CA GLU A 48 -13.72 16.18 3.72
C GLU A 48 -13.44 16.79 2.33
N ALA A 49 -13.93 18.01 2.12
CA ALA A 49 -13.61 18.75 0.91
C ALA A 49 -12.10 19.10 0.86
N GLY A 50 -11.52 19.05 -0.33
CA GLY A 50 -10.12 19.41 -0.54
C GLY A 50 -9.42 18.58 -1.61
N PRO A 51 -8.09 18.71 -1.74
CA PRO A 51 -7.33 18.17 -2.87
C PRO A 51 -7.50 16.67 -3.07
N LEU A 52 -7.64 15.89 -2.00
CA LEU A 52 -7.84 14.45 -2.10
C LEU A 52 -9.20 14.13 -2.74
N LYS A 53 -10.27 14.79 -2.30
CA LYS A 53 -11.62 14.60 -2.86
C LYS A 53 -11.63 14.98 -4.35
N ASP A 54 -11.08 16.14 -4.69
CA ASP A 54 -11.01 16.63 -6.06
C ASP A 54 -10.22 15.65 -6.96
N THR A 55 -9.14 15.09 -6.43
CA THR A 55 -8.32 14.10 -7.15
C THR A 55 -9.06 12.76 -7.32
N ILE A 56 -9.81 12.32 -6.31
CA ILE A 56 -10.67 11.11 -6.42
C ILE A 56 -11.75 11.31 -7.49
N GLU A 57 -12.43 12.46 -7.49
CA GLU A 57 -13.45 12.78 -8.49
C GLU A 57 -12.84 12.87 -9.90
N ARG A 58 -11.63 13.44 -10.03
CA ARG A 58 -10.90 13.48 -11.31
C ARG A 58 -10.54 12.10 -11.83
N ASP A 59 -9.98 11.23 -10.98
CA ASP A 59 -9.37 9.96 -11.43
C ASP A 59 -10.36 8.79 -11.48
N PHE A 60 -11.39 8.80 -10.62
CA PHE A 60 -12.40 7.74 -10.53
C PHE A 60 -13.81 8.21 -10.89
N GLY A 61 -14.03 9.51 -11.11
CA GLY A 61 -15.35 10.11 -11.37
C GLY A 61 -16.19 10.31 -10.12
N SER A 62 -16.05 9.47 -9.09
CA SER A 62 -16.71 9.62 -7.79
C SER A 62 -16.07 8.75 -6.70
N LEU A 63 -16.33 9.08 -5.44
CA LEU A 63 -15.92 8.24 -4.30
C LEU A 63 -16.56 6.84 -4.36
N GLU A 64 -17.79 6.71 -4.86
CA GLU A 64 -18.46 5.41 -4.98
C GLU A 64 -17.79 4.52 -6.03
N ASN A 65 -17.33 5.09 -7.14
CA ASN A 65 -16.54 4.35 -8.13
C ASN A 65 -15.20 3.87 -7.55
N LEU A 66 -14.50 4.73 -6.80
CA LEU A 66 -13.28 4.34 -6.08
C LEU A 66 -13.55 3.17 -5.13
N LYS A 67 -14.59 3.25 -4.28
CA LYS A 67 -14.96 2.16 -3.37
C LYS A 67 -15.25 0.88 -4.12
N LYS A 68 -15.99 0.95 -5.24
CA LYS A 68 -16.31 -0.21 -6.07
C LYS A 68 -15.05 -0.85 -6.64
N GLU A 69 -14.14 -0.07 -7.20
CA GLU A 69 -12.89 -0.57 -7.77
C GLU A 69 -11.98 -1.17 -6.69
N LEU A 70 -11.80 -0.47 -5.57
CA LEU A 70 -11.01 -0.95 -4.44
C LEU A 70 -11.57 -2.26 -3.88
N ASN A 71 -12.88 -2.35 -3.65
CA ASN A 71 -13.52 -3.57 -3.16
C ASN A 71 -13.35 -4.72 -4.15
N ALA A 72 -13.57 -4.48 -5.45
CA ALA A 72 -13.46 -5.52 -6.48
C ALA A 72 -12.03 -6.06 -6.59
N LYS A 73 -11.02 -5.18 -6.67
CA LYS A 73 -9.61 -5.59 -6.76
C LYS A 73 -9.14 -6.29 -5.49
N THR A 74 -9.52 -5.79 -4.32
CA THR A 74 -9.11 -6.39 -3.03
C THR A 74 -9.77 -7.76 -2.84
N ALA A 75 -11.05 -7.92 -3.18
CA ALA A 75 -11.75 -9.20 -3.09
C ALA A 75 -11.18 -10.26 -4.07
N ALA A 76 -10.57 -9.83 -5.17
CA ALA A 76 -9.95 -10.71 -6.15
C ALA A 76 -8.54 -11.20 -5.74
N VAL A 77 -7.98 -10.70 -4.63
CA VAL A 77 -6.69 -11.19 -4.10
C VAL A 77 -6.83 -12.64 -3.67
N GLN A 78 -6.00 -13.52 -4.24
CA GLN A 78 -5.94 -14.92 -3.88
C GLN A 78 -4.96 -15.12 -2.71
N GLY A 79 -5.47 -15.61 -1.58
CA GLY A 79 -4.68 -15.76 -0.36
C GLY A 79 -4.59 -14.45 0.44
N SER A 80 -3.50 -14.27 1.20
CA SER A 80 -3.29 -13.06 1.99
C SER A 80 -2.76 -11.92 1.12
N GLY A 81 -3.23 -10.70 1.36
CA GLY A 81 -2.72 -9.51 0.71
C GLY A 81 -3.47 -8.24 1.10
N TRP A 82 -3.17 -7.16 0.39
CA TRP A 82 -3.67 -5.81 0.66
C TRP A 82 -4.24 -5.16 -0.59
N GLY A 83 -5.23 -4.28 -0.39
CA GLY A 83 -5.71 -3.34 -1.40
C GLY A 83 -5.38 -1.91 -0.99
N TRP A 84 -4.84 -1.14 -1.92
CA TRP A 84 -4.33 0.19 -1.68
C TRP A 84 -4.95 1.22 -2.63
N LEU A 85 -5.16 2.43 -2.11
CA LEU A 85 -5.24 3.64 -2.91
C LEU A 85 -3.86 4.32 -2.85
N GLY A 86 -3.12 4.31 -3.95
CA GLY A 86 -1.77 4.86 -4.05
C GLY A 86 -1.70 6.11 -4.94
N TRP A 87 -0.72 6.97 -4.69
CA TRP A 87 -0.38 8.08 -5.59
C TRP A 87 0.80 7.70 -6.49
N ASN A 88 0.54 7.60 -7.79
CA ASN A 88 1.59 7.32 -8.77
C ASN A 88 2.34 8.62 -9.10
N GLN A 89 3.60 8.69 -8.66
CA GLN A 89 4.42 9.89 -8.85
C GLN A 89 4.79 10.18 -10.30
N ALA A 90 4.76 9.16 -11.18
CA ALA A 90 5.09 9.31 -12.60
C ALA A 90 3.87 9.82 -13.39
N THR A 91 2.70 9.23 -13.18
CA THR A 91 1.47 9.61 -13.89
C THR A 91 0.73 10.79 -13.24
N LYS A 92 1.08 11.13 -11.98
CA LYS A 92 0.38 12.13 -11.15
C LYS A 92 -1.11 11.80 -10.98
N LYS A 93 -1.41 10.52 -10.77
CA LYS A 93 -2.76 9.99 -10.57
C LYS A 93 -2.87 9.10 -9.35
N LEU A 94 -4.08 9.03 -8.82
CA LEU A 94 -4.47 8.01 -7.86
C LEU A 94 -4.77 6.69 -8.57
N GLU A 95 -4.28 5.59 -8.01
CA GLU A 95 -4.41 4.25 -8.57
C GLU A 95 -4.80 3.25 -7.47
N VAL A 96 -5.67 2.30 -7.83
CA VAL A 96 -5.96 1.15 -6.97
C VAL A 96 -5.02 0.00 -7.34
N VAL A 97 -4.23 -0.45 -6.36
CA VAL A 97 -3.19 -1.48 -6.52
C VAL A 97 -3.35 -2.54 -5.43
N THR A 98 -2.96 -3.78 -5.70
CA THR A 98 -2.93 -4.85 -4.70
C THR A 98 -1.51 -5.36 -4.49
N THR A 99 -1.21 -5.79 -3.28
CA THR A 99 0.08 -6.43 -2.95
C THR A 99 -0.17 -7.77 -2.28
N ALA A 100 0.66 -8.77 -2.59
CA ALA A 100 0.56 -10.09 -2.01
C ALA A 100 1.22 -10.13 -0.62
N ASN A 101 0.66 -10.92 0.30
CA ASN A 101 1.17 -11.11 1.65
C ASN A 101 1.42 -9.78 2.39
N GLN A 102 2.68 -9.47 2.66
CA GLN A 102 3.11 -8.26 3.37
C GLN A 102 3.99 -7.38 2.50
N ASP A 103 3.94 -7.56 1.19
CA ASP A 103 4.64 -6.68 0.26
C ASP A 103 4.05 -5.25 0.43
N PRO A 104 4.89 -4.23 0.72
CA PRO A 104 4.42 -2.85 0.78
C PRO A 104 4.14 -2.32 -0.62
N LEU A 105 3.28 -1.30 -0.69
CA LEU A 105 2.94 -0.59 -1.92
C LEU A 105 4.14 0.12 -2.56
#